data_AF-A0A0F9BVG9-F1
#
_entry.id   AF-A0A0F9BVG9-F1
#
_cell.length_a   1.000
_cell.length_b   1.000
_cell.length_c   1.000
_cell.angle_alpha   90.00
_cell.angle_beta   90.00
_cell.angle_gamma   90.00
#
_symmetry.space_group_name_H-M   'P 1'
#
loop_
_entity.id
_entity.type
_entity.pdbx_description
1 polymer ?
#
loop_
_entity_poly.entity_id
_entity_poly.type
_entity_poly.pdbx_seq_one_letter_code
_entity_poly.pdbx_strand_id
1 'polypeptide(L)'
;AVAGSPDTYGEFERLIMAYRASQGLSSKDVSQDIIQAERDVKAAEVALVVGKATKLSSSRIAELTSAVEVARIRYHQLNQAT
;
A
#
# COMPACT_ATOMS: atom_id res chain seq x y z
N ALA A 1 -15.80 -14.57 -33.71
CA ALA A 1 -15.75 -15.02 -32.31
C ALA A 1 -16.76 -14.19 -31.53
N VAL A 2 -17.69 -14.83 -30.83
CA VAL A 2 -18.68 -14.13 -29.99
C VAL A 2 -17.92 -13.51 -28.83
N ALA A 3 -17.72 -12.19 -28.85
CA ALA A 3 -17.32 -11.46 -27.67
C ALA A 3 -18.57 -11.38 -26.77
N GLY A 4 -18.83 -12.47 -26.05
CA GLY A 4 -19.88 -12.51 -25.04
C GLY A 4 -19.54 -11.50 -23.94
N SER A 5 -20.51 -10.72 -23.52
CA SER A 5 -20.40 -9.96 -22.28
C SER A 5 -20.02 -10.92 -21.15
N PRO A 6 -19.08 -10.58 -20.26
CA PRO A 6 -18.72 -11.45 -19.15
C PRO A 6 -19.96 -11.76 -18.29
N ASP A 7 -20.21 -13.03 -18.06
CA ASP A 7 -21.41 -13.51 -17.35
C ASP A 7 -21.24 -13.37 -15.84
N THR A 8 -20.00 -13.16 -15.37
CA THR A 8 -19.67 -12.98 -13.96
C THR A 8 -18.67 -11.85 -13.74
N TYR A 9 -18.68 -11.27 -12.53
CA TYR A 9 -17.71 -10.24 -12.14
C TYR A 9 -16.25 -10.72 -12.29
N GLY A 10 -15.97 -12.00 -11.98
CA GLY A 10 -14.63 -12.57 -12.14
C GLY A 10 -14.20 -12.80 -13.60
N GLU A 11 -15.12 -12.87 -14.56
CA GLU A 11 -14.80 -12.86 -15.99
C GLU A 11 -14.53 -11.44 -16.49
N PHE A 12 -15.28 -10.46 -15.98
CA PHE A 12 -15.06 -9.05 -16.27
C PHE A 12 -13.67 -8.58 -15.79
N GLU A 13 -13.26 -8.95 -14.58
CA GLU A 13 -11.91 -8.64 -14.07
C GLU A 13 -10.81 -9.23 -14.96
N ARG A 14 -10.94 -10.51 -15.35
CA ARG A 14 -9.97 -11.18 -16.23
C ARG A 14 -9.89 -10.52 -17.60
N LEU A 15 -11.02 -10.10 -18.17
CA LEU A 15 -11.09 -9.42 -19.46
C LEU A 15 -10.46 -8.02 -19.39
N ILE A 16 -10.68 -7.28 -18.30
CA ILE A 16 -10.01 -6.00 -18.05
C ILE A 16 -8.49 -6.19 -17.90
N MET A 17 -8.04 -7.17 -17.14
CA MET A 17 -6.60 -7.42 -16.96
C MET A 17 -5.94 -7.81 -18.29
N ALA A 18 -6.56 -8.67 -19.08
CA ALA A 18 -6.08 -9.06 -20.41
C ALA A 18 -6.04 -7.87 -21.37
N TYR A 19 -7.09 -7.05 -21.40
CA TYR A 19 -7.13 -5.83 -22.21
C TYR A 19 -6.01 -4.86 -21.81
N ARG A 20 -5.85 -4.59 -20.52
CA ARG A 20 -4.79 -3.72 -20.00
C ARG A 20 -3.40 -4.24 -20.36
N ALA A 21 -3.14 -5.54 -20.21
CA ALA A 21 -1.89 -6.17 -20.62
C ALA A 21 -1.63 -5.99 -22.13
N SER A 22 -2.65 -6.17 -22.98
CA SER A 22 -2.54 -5.98 -24.44
C SER A 22 -2.26 -4.54 -24.87
N GLN A 23 -2.64 -3.56 -24.05
CA GLN A 23 -2.37 -2.14 -24.28
C GLN A 23 -1.03 -1.69 -23.68
N GLY A 24 -0.22 -2.60 -23.13
CA GLY A 24 0.99 -2.26 -22.38
C GLY A 24 0.70 -1.52 -21.07
N LEU A 25 -0.55 -1.52 -20.63
CA LEU A 25 -1.06 -0.97 -19.38
C LEU A 25 -1.19 -2.06 -18.32
N SER A 26 -0.40 -3.15 -18.43
CA SER A 26 -0.21 -4.07 -17.32
C SER A 26 0.11 -3.21 -16.12
N SER A 27 -0.81 -3.17 -15.15
CA SER A 27 -0.65 -2.44 -13.91
C SER A 27 0.81 -2.60 -13.48
N LYS A 28 1.50 -1.52 -13.13
CA LYS A 28 2.64 -1.67 -12.22
C LYS A 28 2.03 -2.41 -11.04
N ASP A 29 2.21 -3.72 -10.99
CA ASP A 29 1.80 -4.51 -9.85
C ASP A 29 2.52 -3.86 -8.70
N VAL A 30 1.76 -3.15 -7.87
CA VAL A 30 2.31 -2.46 -6.72
C VAL A 30 2.94 -3.58 -5.92
N SER A 31 4.27 -3.56 -5.82
CA SER A 31 5.02 -4.64 -5.17
C SER A 31 4.38 -4.90 -3.81
N GLN A 32 4.24 -6.18 -3.45
CA GLN A 32 3.75 -6.55 -2.11
C GLN A 32 4.57 -5.86 -1.02
N ASP A 33 5.84 -5.55 -1.28
CA ASP A 33 6.70 -4.77 -0.40
C ASP A 33 6.22 -3.33 -0.21
N ILE A 34 5.72 -2.67 -1.25
CA ILE A 34 5.15 -1.31 -1.18
C ILE A 34 3.85 -1.34 -0.40
N ILE A 35 2.98 -2.32 -0.65
CA ILE A 35 1.71 -2.50 0.07
C ILE A 35 1.98 -2.75 1.56
N GLN A 36 2.95 -3.60 1.88
CA GLN A 36 3.32 -3.87 3.26
C GLN A 36 3.95 -2.64 3.92
N ALA A 37 4.84 -1.92 3.23
CA ALA A 37 5.43 -0.69 3.75
C ALA A 37 4.37 0.40 4.02
N GLU A 38 3.33 0.52 3.20
CA GLU A 38 2.21 1.43 3.44
C GLU A 38 1.43 1.04 4.71
N ARG A 39 1.18 -0.26 4.92
CA ARG A 39 0.53 -0.78 6.13
C ARG A 39 1.37 -0.50 7.38
N ASP A 40 2.68 -0.67 7.29
CA ASP A 40 3.61 -0.41 8.39
C ASP A 40 3.61 1.07 8.79
N VAL A 41 3.57 1.99 7.81
CA VAL A 41 3.42 3.44 8.08
C VAL A 41 2.13 3.72 8.85
N LYS A 42 0.99 3.20 8.37
CA LYS A 42 -0.31 3.40 9.03
C LYS A 42 -0.32 2.84 10.44
N ALA A 43 0.26 1.65 10.66
CA ALA A 43 0.35 1.04 11.98
C ALA A 43 1.20 1.89 12.95
N ALA A 44 2.34 2.40 12.50
CA ALA A 44 3.20 3.28 13.29
C ALA A 44 2.50 4.61 13.64
N GLU A 45 1.76 5.19 12.69
CA GLU A 45 0.99 6.42 12.92
C GLU A 45 -0.14 6.22 13.95
N VAL A 46 -0.86 5.10 13.86
CA VAL A 46 -1.88 4.73 14.85
C VAL A 46 -1.24 4.58 16.23
N ALA A 47 -0.10 3.88 16.33
CA ALA A 47 0.61 3.73 17.59
C ALA A 47 1.05 5.08 18.18
N LEU A 48 1.50 6.02 17.35
CA LEU A 48 1.84 7.37 17.77
C LEU A 48 0.61 8.14 18.27
N VAL A 49 -0.52 8.08 17.56
CA VAL A 49 -1.77 8.74 17.96
C VAL A 49 -2.26 8.17 19.29
N VAL A 50 -2.30 6.85 19.43
CA VAL A 50 -2.69 6.17 20.68
C VAL A 50 -1.72 6.53 21.80
N GLY A 51 -0.41 6.55 21.53
CA GLY A 51 0.60 6.95 22.52
C GLY A 51 0.41 8.38 23.03
N LYS A 52 0.09 9.32 22.14
CA LYS A 52 -0.24 10.71 22.51
C LYS A 52 -1.53 10.78 23.32
N ALA A 53 -2.58 10.06 22.90
CA ALA A 53 -3.87 10.04 23.59
C ALA A 53 -3.77 9.44 25.00
N THR A 54 -2.92 8.42 25.17
CA THR A 54 -2.64 7.76 26.46
C THR A 54 -1.60 8.51 27.30
N LYS A 55 -1.10 9.65 26.83
CA LYS A 55 -0.11 10.50 27.52
C LYS A 55 1.16 9.73 27.91
N LEU A 56 1.69 8.92 26.98
CA LEU A 56 3.00 8.30 27.17
C LEU A 56 4.08 9.36 27.39
N SER A 57 5.18 8.94 28.02
CA SER A 57 6.32 9.82 28.27
C SER A 57 6.88 10.42 26.99
N SER A 58 7.46 11.62 27.08
CA SER A 58 8.06 12.30 25.92
C SER A 58 9.11 11.45 25.19
N SER A 59 9.87 10.63 25.93
CA SER A 59 10.82 9.68 25.34
C SER A 59 10.12 8.63 24.47
N ARG A 60 9.01 8.07 24.95
CA ARG A 60 8.25 7.07 24.22
C ARG A 60 7.52 7.66 23.02
N ILE A 61 7.05 8.90 23.12
CA ILE A 61 6.50 9.64 21.97
C ILE A 61 7.59 9.91 20.93
N ALA A 62 8.82 10.24 21.34
CA ALA A 62 9.95 10.43 20.43
C ALA A 62 10.31 9.13 19.69
N GLU A 63 10.34 7.99 20.38
CA GLU A 63 10.55 6.67 19.78
C GLU A 63 9.48 6.33 18.73
N LEU A 64 8.20 6.56 19.05
CA LEU A 64 7.10 6.33 18.11
C LEU A 64 7.15 7.28 16.91
N THR A 65 7.60 8.52 17.12
CA THR A 65 7.78 9.49 16.03
C THR A 65 8.90 9.03 15.09
N SER A 66 10.04 8.59 15.64
CA SER A 66 11.14 8.03 14.86
C SER A 66 10.71 6.77 14.09
N ALA A 67 9.90 5.90 14.70
CA ALA A 67 9.37 4.71 14.03
C ALA A 67 8.50 5.06 12.80
N VAL A 68 7.67 6.11 12.90
CA VAL A 68 6.88 6.62 11.77
C VAL A 68 7.79 7.13 10.65
N GLU A 69 8.83 7.90 10.99
CA GLU A 69 9.77 8.45 10.00
C GLU A 69 10.52 7.34 9.26
N VAL A 70 11.01 6.33 9.99
CA VAL A 70 11.70 5.18 9.39
C VAL A 70 10.77 4.41 8.44
N ALA A 71 9.53 4.15 8.85
CA ALA A 71 8.55 3.47 8.00
C ALA A 71 8.26 4.28 6.71
N ARG A 72 8.13 5.62 6.83
CA ARG A 72 7.90 6.50 5.69
C ARG A 72 9.08 6.53 4.73
N ILE A 73 10.31 6.59 5.24
CA ILE A 73 11.53 6.53 4.42
C ILE A 73 11.55 5.22 3.61
N ARG A 74 11.29 4.08 4.25
CA ARG A 74 11.23 2.78 3.58
C ARG A 74 10.17 2.75 2.48
N TYR A 75 8.97 3.23 2.76
CA TYR A 75 7.89 3.33 1.77
C TYR A 75 8.30 4.19 0.56
N HIS A 76 8.91 5.36 0.81
CA HIS A 76 9.37 6.25 -0.27
C HIS A 76 10.47 5.63 -1.12
N GLN A 77 11.44 4.93 -0.51
CA GLN A 77 12.50 4.23 -1.23
C GLN A 77 11.94 3.16 -2.18
N LEU A 78 10.99 2.35 -1.69
CA LEU A 78 10.35 1.31 -2.50
C LEU A 78 9.53 1.92 -3.65
N ASN A 79 8.82 3.02 -3.37
CA ASN A 79 8.01 3.69 -4.38
C ASN A 79 8.85 4.43 -5.45
N GLN A 80 10.08 4.84 -5.13
CA GLN A 80 11.02 5.45 -6.09
C GLN A 80 11.80 4.42 -6.92
N ALA A 81 11.91 3.17 -6.43
CA ALA A 81 12.60 2.08 -7.12
C ALA A 81 11.75 1.39 -8.21
N THR A 82 10.49 1.80 -8.39
CA THR A 82 9.49 1.14 -9.25
C THR A 82 9.05 2.02 -10.41
#